data_AF-A0A969Q600-F1
#
_entry.id   AF-A0A969Q600-F1
#
_cell.length_a   1.000
_cell.length_b   1.000
_cell.length_c   1.000
_cell.angle_alpha   90.00
_cell.angle_beta   90.00
_cell.angle_gamma   90.00
#
_symmetry.space_group_name_H-M   'P 1'
#
loop_
_entity.id
_entity.type
_entity.pdbx_description
1 polymer ?
#
loop_
_entity_poly.entity_id
_entity_poly.type
_entity_poly.pdbx_seq_one_letter_code
_entity_poly.pdbx_strand_id
1 'polypeptide(L)'
;QDLVREYGGEITSNKTAQEANKGTSLLEFTWNHTTLHARSVDPKTTYLQTFYFTLDRVEQMYRHFRDEIAIHLEFLRFGGKAIPGGLQLFRFTTEERLNEIIHYHEENGAGIANPHTYILEDGGRKTVDPEQLAFKKLIDPYGLMNPGKMRAWGGQ
;
A
#
# COMPACT_ATOMS: atom_id res chain seq x y z
N GLN A 1 -9.56 -9.32 -25.54
CA GLN A 1 -8.64 -8.39 -26.25
C GLN A 1 -9.36 -7.13 -26.71
N ASP A 2 -10.69 -7.06 -26.61
CA ASP A 2 -11.48 -5.94 -27.12
C ASP A 2 -11.16 -4.62 -26.40
N LEU A 3 -11.06 -4.64 -25.06
CA LEU A 3 -10.63 -3.47 -24.28
C LEU A 3 -9.23 -2.97 -24.69
N VAL A 4 -8.30 -3.87 -24.99
CA VAL A 4 -6.95 -3.46 -25.44
C VAL A 4 -7.04 -2.69 -26.75
N ARG A 5 -7.84 -3.16 -27.71
CA ARG A 5 -8.04 -2.47 -28.99
C ARG A 5 -8.80 -1.16 -28.84
N GLU A 6 -9.87 -1.17 -28.04
CA GLU A 6 -10.71 0.01 -27.78
C GLU A 6 -9.91 1.17 -27.20
N TYR A 7 -9.01 0.88 -26.25
CA TYR A 7 -8.19 1.89 -25.57
C TYR A 7 -6.76 2.00 -26.13
N GLY A 8 -6.48 1.39 -27.29
CA GLY A 8 -5.20 1.52 -28.00
C GLY A 8 -3.97 0.94 -27.28
N GLY A 9 -4.16 -0.04 -26.38
CA GLY A 9 -3.08 -0.72 -25.69
C GLY A 9 -2.33 -1.71 -26.60
N GLU A 10 -1.09 -2.03 -26.23
CA GLU A 10 -0.26 -3.05 -26.87
C GLU A 10 -0.03 -4.23 -25.91
N ILE A 11 -0.27 -5.45 -26.37
CA ILE A 11 0.04 -6.66 -25.59
C ILE A 11 1.51 -7.03 -25.82
N THR A 12 2.36 -6.74 -24.85
CA THR A 12 3.80 -7.04 -24.93
C THR A 12 4.19 -8.40 -24.32
N SER A 13 3.33 -8.96 -23.47
CA SER A 13 3.51 -10.28 -22.86
C SER A 13 2.16 -10.98 -22.73
N ASN A 14 2.09 -12.22 -23.20
CA ASN A 14 0.93 -13.10 -23.06
C ASN A 14 1.43 -14.53 -22.85
N LYS A 15 0.98 -15.18 -21.76
CA LYS A 15 1.31 -16.58 -21.46
C LYS A 15 0.01 -17.34 -21.25
N THR A 16 -0.09 -18.51 -21.85
CA THR A 16 -1.14 -19.49 -21.53
C THR A 16 -0.95 -20.05 -20.13
N ALA A 17 -1.99 -20.67 -19.56
CA ALA A 17 -1.90 -21.32 -18.24
C ALA A 17 -0.80 -22.39 -18.18
N GLN A 18 -0.56 -23.10 -19.28
CA GLN A 18 0.48 -24.14 -19.34
C GLN A 18 1.89 -23.54 -19.40
N GLU A 19 2.08 -22.43 -20.10
CA GLU A 19 3.36 -21.70 -20.13
C GLU A 19 3.66 -20.99 -18.81
N ALA A 20 2.62 -20.50 -18.12
CA ALA A 20 2.74 -19.84 -16.82
C ALA A 20 3.21 -20.77 -15.70
N ASN A 21 3.08 -22.09 -15.86
CA ASN A 21 3.57 -23.08 -14.88
C ASN A 21 5.11 -23.21 -14.83
N LYS A 22 5.84 -22.58 -15.76
CA LYS A 22 7.31 -22.60 -15.80
C LYS A 22 7.88 -21.18 -15.90
N GLY A 23 8.91 -20.89 -15.11
CA GLY A 23 9.59 -19.59 -15.08
C GLY A 23 8.91 -18.55 -14.17
N THR A 24 9.38 -17.31 -14.23
CA THR A 24 8.90 -16.24 -13.36
C THR A 24 7.49 -15.78 -13.76
N SER A 25 6.59 -15.76 -12.78
CA SER A 25 5.22 -15.25 -12.92
C SER A 25 5.21 -13.72 -12.87
N LEU A 26 4.27 -13.09 -13.59
CA LEU A 26 4.04 -11.64 -13.46
C LEU A 26 3.60 -11.25 -12.04
N LEU A 27 3.02 -12.19 -11.28
CA LEU A 27 2.65 -11.96 -9.88
C LEU A 27 3.86 -11.66 -8.98
N GLU A 28 5.06 -12.10 -9.37
CA GLU A 28 6.31 -11.79 -8.67
C GLU A 28 6.80 -10.36 -8.97
N PHE A 29 6.09 -9.60 -9.81
CA PHE A 29 6.38 -8.21 -10.13
C PHE A 29 5.22 -7.28 -9.77
N THR A 30 4.22 -7.78 -9.05
CA THR A 30 3.10 -7.01 -8.50
C THR A 30 3.20 -6.93 -6.98
N TRP A 31 2.34 -6.12 -6.38
CA TRP A 31 2.30 -5.92 -4.93
C TRP A 31 3.68 -5.57 -4.36
N ASN A 32 3.95 -5.94 -3.11
CA ASN A 32 5.21 -5.60 -2.47
C ASN A 32 6.43 -6.36 -3.03
N HIS A 33 6.27 -7.27 -3.99
CA HIS A 33 7.41 -7.82 -4.72
C HIS A 33 8.04 -6.78 -5.65
N THR A 34 7.27 -5.83 -6.17
CA THR A 34 7.83 -4.68 -6.90
C THR A 34 8.80 -3.90 -6.01
N THR A 35 8.42 -3.67 -4.74
CA THR A 35 9.30 -3.08 -3.71
C THR A 35 10.51 -3.97 -3.42
N LEU A 36 10.35 -5.30 -3.35
CA LEU A 36 11.45 -6.24 -3.16
C LEU A 36 12.50 -6.12 -4.28
N HIS A 37 12.06 -6.10 -5.54
CA HIS A 37 12.95 -5.94 -6.70
C HIS A 37 13.67 -4.58 -6.65
N ALA A 38 12.95 -3.49 -6.40
CA ALA A 38 13.55 -2.16 -6.30
C ALA A 38 14.58 -2.07 -5.15
N ARG A 39 14.28 -2.66 -3.99
CA ARG A 39 15.17 -2.72 -2.82
C ARG A 39 16.41 -3.58 -3.05
N SER A 40 16.33 -4.59 -3.90
CA SER A 40 17.51 -5.41 -4.26
C SER A 40 18.55 -4.61 -5.06
N VAL A 41 18.12 -3.55 -5.75
CA VAL A 41 18.99 -2.62 -6.49
C VAL A 41 19.42 -1.45 -5.61
N ASP A 42 18.48 -0.83 -4.88
CA ASP A 42 18.75 0.26 -3.94
C ASP A 42 18.11 -0.01 -2.57
N PRO A 43 18.89 -0.39 -1.55
CA PRO A 43 18.39 -0.69 -0.20
C PRO A 43 17.69 0.48 0.50
N LYS A 44 17.91 1.72 0.04
CA LYS A 44 17.20 2.90 0.55
C LYS A 44 15.79 3.05 0.00
N THR A 45 15.40 2.26 -0.99
CA THR A 45 14.04 2.28 -1.52
C THR A 45 13.05 1.82 -0.45
N THR A 46 11.98 2.58 -0.28
CA THR A 46 10.86 2.26 0.59
C THR A 46 9.54 2.48 -0.17
N TYR A 47 8.41 2.28 0.49
CA TYR A 47 7.09 2.33 -0.15
C TYR A 47 6.03 2.88 0.80
N LEU A 48 4.92 3.41 0.27
CA LEU A 48 3.71 3.74 1.03
C LEU A 48 2.54 2.88 0.55
N GLN A 49 1.61 2.54 1.45
CA GLN A 49 0.34 1.90 1.07
C GLN A 49 -0.74 2.98 0.97
N THR A 50 -1.23 3.21 -0.24
CA THR A 50 -2.11 4.34 -0.53
C THR A 50 -3.39 3.89 -1.20
N PHE A 51 -4.51 4.43 -0.76
CA PHE A 51 -5.80 4.33 -1.43
C PHE A 51 -6.09 5.68 -2.09
N TYR A 52 -5.88 5.75 -3.41
CA TYR A 52 -6.12 6.98 -4.16
C TYR A 52 -7.59 7.18 -4.49
N PHE A 53 -8.41 6.12 -4.51
CA PHE A 53 -9.86 6.12 -4.81
C PHE A 53 -10.27 6.58 -6.22
N THR A 54 -9.57 7.52 -6.85
CA THR A 54 -9.85 8.07 -8.19
C THR A 54 -8.55 8.24 -8.99
N LEU A 55 -8.66 8.23 -10.32
CA LEU A 55 -7.51 8.45 -11.22
C LEU A 55 -7.00 9.89 -11.17
N ASP A 56 -7.89 10.88 -11.04
CA ASP A 56 -7.49 12.30 -10.90
C ASP A 56 -6.56 12.50 -9.70
N ARG A 57 -6.80 11.76 -8.60
CA ARG A 57 -5.95 11.82 -7.42
C ARG A 57 -4.60 11.14 -7.67
N VAL A 58 -4.57 10.04 -8.41
CA VAL A 58 -3.30 9.44 -8.85
C VAL A 58 -2.50 10.46 -9.67
N GLU A 59 -3.13 11.11 -10.65
CA GLU A 59 -2.47 12.10 -11.50
C GLU A 59 -1.96 13.30 -10.69
N GLN A 60 -2.75 13.80 -9.74
CA GLN A 60 -2.33 14.87 -8.83
C GLN A 60 -1.05 14.48 -8.06
N MET A 61 -1.02 13.28 -7.49
CA MET A 61 0.13 12.79 -6.72
C MET A 61 1.34 12.57 -7.62
N TYR A 62 1.13 11.98 -8.80
CA TYR A 62 2.17 11.84 -9.82
C TYR A 62 2.76 13.20 -10.18
N ARG A 63 1.94 14.20 -10.51
CA ARG A 63 2.43 15.53 -10.92
C ARG A 63 3.20 16.24 -9.81
N HIS A 64 2.77 16.09 -8.56
CA HIS A 64 3.42 16.72 -7.40
C HIS A 64 4.77 16.07 -7.09
N PHE A 65 4.86 14.73 -7.13
CA PHE A 65 6.05 13.99 -6.72
C PHE A 65 6.83 13.33 -7.86
N ARG A 66 6.59 13.70 -9.13
CA ARG A 66 7.14 13.01 -10.32
C ARG A 66 8.66 12.77 -10.32
N ASP A 67 9.40 13.63 -9.63
CA ASP A 67 10.86 13.60 -9.59
C ASP A 67 11.41 12.80 -8.38
N GLU A 68 10.54 12.37 -7.45
CA GLU A 68 10.90 11.72 -6.18
C GLU A 68 10.21 10.35 -5.99
N ILE A 69 8.98 10.20 -6.47
CA ILE A 69 8.13 9.04 -6.21
C ILE A 69 7.72 8.37 -7.52
N ALA A 70 8.04 7.09 -7.65
CA ALA A 70 7.55 6.24 -8.72
C ALA A 70 6.17 5.65 -8.35
N ILE A 71 5.17 5.92 -9.19
CA ILE A 71 3.82 5.38 -8.99
C ILE A 71 3.77 3.89 -9.36
N HIS A 72 3.23 3.09 -8.46
CA HIS A 72 2.87 1.68 -8.68
C HIS A 72 1.44 1.48 -8.20
N LEU A 73 0.55 1.07 -9.10
CA LEU A 73 -0.88 0.90 -8.83
C LEU A 73 -1.28 -0.57 -8.79
N GLU A 74 -2.16 -0.90 -7.85
CA GLU A 74 -2.90 -2.16 -7.80
C GLU A 74 -4.39 -1.82 -7.73
N PHE A 75 -5.17 -2.23 -8.73
CA PHE A 75 -6.61 -1.94 -8.76
C PHE A 75 -7.37 -2.91 -7.87
N LEU A 76 -8.14 -2.37 -6.94
CA LEU A 76 -8.89 -3.13 -5.93
C LEU A 76 -10.38 -2.90 -6.09
N ARG A 77 -11.20 -3.88 -5.67
CA ARG A 77 -12.64 -3.66 -5.54
C ARG A 77 -12.96 -3.22 -4.11
N PHE A 78 -13.48 -2.01 -3.95
CA PHE A 78 -13.88 -1.44 -2.67
C PHE A 78 -15.25 -0.76 -2.79
N GLY A 79 -16.17 -1.02 -1.84
CA GLY A 79 -17.52 -0.48 -1.91
C GLY A 79 -18.28 -0.83 -3.20
N GLY A 80 -17.96 -1.99 -3.80
CA GLY A 80 -18.54 -2.43 -5.06
C GLY A 80 -17.91 -1.84 -6.33
N LYS A 81 -16.98 -0.87 -6.22
CA LYS A 81 -16.32 -0.19 -7.35
C LYS A 81 -14.84 -0.55 -7.44
N ALA A 82 -14.26 -0.46 -8.64
CA ALA A 82 -12.81 -0.54 -8.82
C ALA A 82 -12.17 0.79 -8.39
N ILE A 83 -11.12 0.73 -7.58
CA ILE A 83 -10.35 1.87 -7.12
C ILE A 83 -8.85 1.66 -7.36
N PRO A 84 -8.08 2.72 -7.65
CA PRO A 84 -6.62 2.66 -7.63
C PRO A 84 -6.11 2.63 -6.19
N GLY A 85 -5.57 1.49 -5.77
CA GLY A 85 -4.61 1.43 -4.67
C GLY A 85 -3.19 1.59 -5.21
N GLY A 86 -2.22 1.85 -4.35
CA GLY A 86 -0.83 1.86 -4.78
C GLY A 86 0.18 1.58 -3.68
N LEU A 87 1.35 1.19 -4.16
CA LEU A 87 2.55 0.87 -3.40
C LEU A 87 3.70 1.73 -3.93
N GLN A 88 3.49 3.05 -3.97
CA GLN A 88 4.43 3.96 -4.61
C GLN A 88 5.81 3.88 -3.96
N LEU A 89 6.85 3.90 -4.78
CA LEU A 89 8.23 3.68 -4.39
C LEU A 89 9.00 4.99 -4.36
N PHE A 90 9.84 5.17 -3.36
CA PHE A 90 10.72 6.33 -3.24
C PHE A 90 11.93 6.00 -2.39
N ARG A 91 12.98 6.79 -2.54
CA ARG A 91 14.20 6.64 -1.76
C ARG A 91 14.03 7.32 -0.41
N PHE A 92 14.18 6.57 0.68
CA PHE A 92 14.13 7.12 2.02
C PHE A 92 15.29 8.10 2.26
N THR A 93 14.96 9.26 2.82
CA THR A 93 15.91 10.31 3.20
C THR A 93 15.89 10.54 4.70
N THR A 94 14.79 11.10 5.21
CA THR A 94 14.56 11.34 6.63
C THR A 94 13.11 11.01 7.02
N GLU A 95 12.87 10.86 8.32
CA GLU A 95 11.52 10.63 8.85
C GLU A 95 10.61 11.85 8.63
N GLU A 96 11.16 13.06 8.70
CA GLU A 96 10.41 14.29 8.44
C GLU A 96 9.88 14.30 7.02
N ARG A 97 10.74 14.01 6.03
CA ARG A 97 10.30 13.97 4.62
C ARG A 97 9.27 12.86 4.37
N LEU A 98 9.45 11.70 4.99
CA LEU A 98 8.47 10.62 4.91
C LEU A 98 7.09 11.07 5.42
N ASN A 99 7.06 11.73 6.59
CA ASN A 99 5.83 12.22 7.18
C ASN A 99 5.22 13.38 6.39
N GLU A 100 6.02 14.27 5.79
CA GLU A 100 5.54 15.28 4.85
C GLU A 100 4.80 14.66 3.65
N ILE A 101 5.37 13.60 3.08
CA ILE A 101 4.74 12.87 1.97
C ILE A 101 3.41 12.28 2.43
N ILE A 102 3.37 11.61 3.59
CA ILE A 102 2.14 11.03 4.16
C ILE A 102 1.08 12.12 4.39
N HIS A 103 1.45 13.23 5.02
CA HIS A 103 0.54 14.34 5.30
C HIS A 103 -0.03 14.93 4.02
N TYR A 104 0.80 15.18 3.01
CA TYR A 104 0.32 15.70 1.73
C TYR A 104 -0.70 14.75 1.07
N HIS A 105 -0.48 13.43 1.13
CA HIS A 105 -1.43 12.46 0.60
C HIS A 105 -2.80 12.57 1.31
N GLU A 106 -2.78 12.62 2.64
CA GLU A 106 -3.99 12.66 3.47
C GLU A 106 -4.77 13.97 3.32
N GLU A 107 -4.07 15.11 3.32
CA GLU A 107 -4.67 16.43 3.11
C GLU A 107 -5.38 16.55 1.75
N ASN A 108 -4.92 15.80 0.75
CA ASN A 108 -5.51 15.75 -0.58
C ASN A 108 -6.47 14.55 -0.78
N GLY A 109 -6.89 13.92 0.31
CA GLY A 109 -7.96 12.92 0.33
C GLY A 109 -7.55 11.52 -0.12
N ALA A 110 -6.25 11.21 -0.18
CA ALA A 110 -5.80 9.83 -0.28
C ALA A 110 -5.80 9.18 1.11
N GLY A 111 -6.20 7.92 1.19
CA GLY A 111 -6.06 7.14 2.42
C GLY A 111 -4.66 6.55 2.53
N ILE A 112 -4.00 6.69 3.67
CA ILE A 112 -2.70 6.03 3.94
C ILE A 112 -2.88 4.94 4.99
N ALA A 113 -2.46 3.73 4.64
CA ALA A 113 -2.21 2.66 5.58
C ALA A 113 -0.70 2.65 5.87
N ASN A 114 -0.25 3.38 6.90
CA ASN A 114 1.17 3.66 7.09
C ASN A 114 1.98 2.36 7.30
N PRO A 115 2.88 1.98 6.36
CA PRO A 115 3.68 0.76 6.51
C PRO A 115 4.93 0.96 7.38
N HIS A 116 5.19 2.18 7.85
CA HIS A 116 6.35 2.55 8.67
C HIS A 116 6.02 2.65 10.16
N THR A 117 5.00 1.93 10.60
CA THR A 117 4.65 1.74 12.00
C THR A 117 4.37 0.28 12.28
N TYR A 118 4.63 -0.14 13.51
CA TYR A 118 4.27 -1.47 14.00
C TYR A 118 3.01 -1.44 14.87
N ILE A 119 2.38 -0.26 15.04
CA ILE A 119 1.19 -0.04 15.85
C ILE A 119 -0.06 -0.11 14.97
N LEU A 120 -1.05 -0.91 15.37
CA LEU A 120 -2.28 -1.15 14.61
C LEU A 120 -3.05 0.13 14.33
N GLU A 121 -3.16 1.00 15.34
CA GLU A 121 -3.88 2.26 15.24
C GLU A 121 -3.22 3.19 14.20
N ASP A 122 -1.90 3.21 14.11
CA ASP A 122 -1.19 4.10 13.20
C ASP A 122 -1.16 3.58 11.75
N GLY A 123 -1.38 2.28 11.56
CA GLY A 123 -1.26 1.59 10.27
C GLY A 123 -2.44 1.74 9.31
N GLY A 124 -3.50 2.49 9.67
CA GLY A 124 -4.55 2.86 8.70
C GLY A 124 -5.97 3.00 9.25
N ARG A 125 -6.29 2.42 10.42
CA ARG A 125 -7.59 2.68 11.07
C ARG A 125 -7.58 3.98 11.87
N LYS A 126 -6.42 4.48 12.31
CA LYS A 126 -6.17 5.75 13.04
C LYS A 126 -7.01 5.98 14.29
N THR A 127 -7.82 5.01 14.69
CA THR A 127 -8.69 5.06 15.86
C THR A 127 -8.68 3.72 16.58
N VAL A 128 -8.73 3.78 17.91
CA VAL A 128 -8.99 2.62 18.75
C VAL A 128 -10.46 2.25 18.61
N ASP A 129 -10.73 1.02 18.19
CA ASP A 129 -12.09 0.47 18.16
C ASP A 129 -12.40 -0.13 19.55
N PRO A 130 -13.37 0.43 20.31
CA PRO A 130 -13.70 -0.07 21.65
C PRO A 130 -14.19 -1.52 21.64
N GLU A 131 -14.87 -1.96 20.57
CA GLU A 131 -15.35 -3.34 20.45
C GLU A 131 -14.18 -4.29 20.27
N GLN A 132 -13.18 -3.91 19.45
CA GLN A 132 -11.95 -4.69 19.29
C GLN A 132 -11.14 -4.78 20.59
N LEU A 133 -11.09 -3.69 21.36
CA LEU A 133 -10.42 -3.71 22.67
C LEU A 133 -11.15 -4.61 23.67
N ALA A 134 -12.48 -4.53 23.73
CA ALA A 134 -13.30 -5.39 24.59
C ALA A 134 -13.13 -6.87 24.20
N PHE A 135 -13.11 -7.16 22.90
CA PHE A 135 -12.86 -8.50 22.39
C PHE A 135 -11.47 -9.00 22.76
N LYS A 136 -10.41 -8.17 22.61
CA LYS A 136 -9.05 -8.54 23.04
C LYS A 136 -8.99 -8.85 24.52
N LYS A 137 -9.68 -8.08 25.38
CA LYS A 137 -9.76 -8.36 26.83
C LYS A 137 -10.41 -9.71 27.14
N LEU A 138 -11.39 -10.12 26.33
CA LEU A 138 -12.07 -11.41 26.48
C LEU A 138 -11.16 -12.60 26.11
N ILE A 139 -10.42 -12.49 25.01
CA ILE A 139 -9.66 -13.62 24.44
C ILE A 139 -8.18 -13.67 24.85
N ASP A 140 -7.63 -12.55 25.31
CA ASP A 140 -6.23 -12.40 25.72
C ASP A 140 -6.12 -11.69 27.08
N PRO A 141 -6.73 -12.22 28.16
CA PRO A 141 -6.82 -11.52 29.44
C PRO A 141 -5.45 -11.21 30.08
N TYR A 142 -4.41 -11.97 29.71
CA TYR A 142 -3.04 -11.79 30.19
C TYR A 142 -2.17 -10.97 29.23
N GLY A 143 -2.68 -10.57 28.06
CA GLY A 143 -1.95 -9.73 27.11
C GLY A 143 -0.76 -10.40 26.44
N LEU A 144 -0.79 -11.73 26.29
CA LEU A 144 0.32 -12.52 25.75
C LEU A 144 0.32 -12.57 24.22
N MET A 145 -0.82 -12.28 23.59
CA MET A 145 -0.92 -12.28 22.13
C MET A 145 -0.39 -10.98 21.52
N ASN A 146 0.86 -11.05 21.05
CA ASN A 146 1.54 -10.00 20.27
C ASN A 146 1.58 -8.64 21.01
N PRO A 147 2.20 -8.58 22.21
CA PRO A 147 2.23 -7.38 23.03
C PRO A 147 2.88 -6.19 22.31
N GLY A 148 2.43 -4.99 22.64
CA GLY A 148 2.96 -3.74 22.06
C GLY A 148 2.41 -3.35 20.68
N LYS A 149 1.58 -4.19 20.04
CA LYS A 149 0.98 -3.88 18.72
C LYS A 149 -0.31 -3.06 18.77
N MET A 150 -1.04 -3.13 19.88
CA MET A 150 -2.25 -2.33 20.10
C MET A 150 -1.95 -1.32 21.19
N ARG A 151 -1.88 -0.03 20.85
CA ARG A 151 -1.60 1.04 21.81
C ARG A 151 -2.60 1.04 22.97
N ALA A 152 -3.88 0.82 22.66
CA ALA A 152 -4.95 0.81 23.65
C ALA A 152 -4.85 -0.32 24.70
N TRP A 153 -4.02 -1.33 24.47
CA TRP A 153 -3.81 -2.43 25.42
C TRP A 153 -2.77 -2.10 26.50
N GLY A 154 -1.67 -1.44 26.11
CA GLY A 154 -0.52 -1.18 26.99
C GLY A 154 -0.65 0.07 27.86
N GLY A 155 -1.74 0.83 27.73
CA GLY A 155 -2.02 2.01 28.55
C GLY A 155 -2.70 1.72 29.89
N GLN A 156 -2.58 0.48 30.41
CA GLN A 156 -3.00 0.12 31.76
C GLN A 156 -1.84 0.26 32.76
#